data_AF-A0A7Y3GCF7-F1
#
_entry.id   AF-A0A7Y3GCF7-F1
#
_cell.length_a   1.000
_cell.length_b   1.000
_cell.length_c   1.000
_cell.angle_alpha   90.00
_cell.angle_beta   90.00
_cell.angle_gamma   90.00
#
_symmetry.space_group_name_H-M   'P 1'
#
loop_
_entity.id
_entity.type
_entity.pdbx_description
1 polymer ?
#
loop_
_entity_poly.entity_id
_entity_poly.type
_entity_poly.pdbx_seq_one_letter_code
_entity_poly.pdbx_strand_id
1 'polypeptide(L)' 'ILHGGQDPMAPPSGSEAFHAGLAPQIAAESSLKIYPELRHEIFNEPEREQVWQDVLEWHDA' A
#
# COMPACT_ATOMS: atom_id res chain seq x y z
N ILE A 1 -2.80 -0.31 -3.87
CA ILE A 1 -2.76 -1.06 -2.59
C ILE A 1 -1.65 -0.45 -1.75
N LEU A 2 -1.97 -0.03 -0.53
CA LEU A 2 -1.04 0.59 0.41
C LEU A 2 -0.97 -0.27 1.67
N HIS A 3 0.23 -0.55 2.18
CA HIS A 3 0.39 -1.46 3.33
C HIS A 3 1.62 -1.09 4.19
N GLY A 4 1.52 -1.25 5.51
CA GLY A 4 2.65 -1.07 6.43
C GLY A 4 3.55 -2.31 6.50
N GLY A 5 4.85 -2.17 6.26
CA GLY A 5 5.81 -3.26 6.25
C GLY A 5 6.00 -3.96 7.60
N GLN A 6 5.69 -3.27 8.69
CA GLN A 6 5.74 -3.79 10.06
C GLN A 6 4.35 -4.02 10.66
N ASP A 7 3.31 -4.16 9.83
CA ASP A 7 1.96 -4.47 10.30
C ASP A 7 1.91 -5.84 11.03
N PRO A 8 1.65 -5.86 12.36
CA PRO A 8 1.61 -7.10 13.14
C PRO A 8 0.26 -7.83 13.05
N MET A 9 -0.77 -7.20 12.46
CA MET A 9 -2.13 -7.72 12.37
C MET A 9 -2.41 -8.31 10.98
N ALA A 10 -1.93 -7.66 9.91
CA ALA A 10 -2.03 -8.15 8.55
C ALA A 10 -0.64 -8.14 7.88
N PRO A 11 0.00 -9.31 7.66
CA PRO A 11 1.31 -9.36 7.04
C PRO A 11 1.31 -8.79 5.60
N PRO A 12 2.34 -8.01 5.20
CA PRO A 12 2.41 -7.41 3.86
C PRO A 12 2.45 -8.44 2.73
N SER A 13 2.89 -9.67 3.01
CA SER A 13 2.89 -10.79 2.05
C SER A 13 1.50 -11.13 1.51
N GLY A 14 0.43 -10.84 2.26
CA GLY A 14 -0.94 -10.96 1.77
C GLY A 14 -1.24 -9.98 0.63
N SER A 15 -0.83 -8.72 0.80
CA SER A 15 -0.98 -7.68 -0.23
C SER A 15 -0.11 -7.93 -1.45
N GLU A 16 1.11 -8.45 -1.25
CA GLU A 16 2.00 -8.89 -2.34
C GLU A 16 1.37 -10.04 -3.14
N ALA A 17 0.89 -11.08 -2.47
CA ALA A 17 0.26 -12.22 -3.11
C ALA A 17 -1.04 -11.82 -3.84
N PHE A 18 -1.83 -10.94 -3.24
CA PHE A 18 -3.06 -10.43 -3.86
C PHE A 18 -2.75 -9.64 -5.14
N HIS A 19 -1.80 -8.70 -5.09
CA HIS A 19 -1.39 -7.92 -6.26
C HIS A 19 -0.81 -8.81 -7.37
N ALA A 20 0.02 -9.79 -7.02
CA ALA A 20 0.60 -10.74 -7.98
C ALA A 20 -0.46 -11.65 -8.64
N GLY A 21 -1.60 -11.89 -7.96
CA GLY A 21 -2.72 -12.68 -8.47
C GLY A 21 -3.73 -11.89 -9.31
N LEU A 22 -3.56 -10.57 -9.48
CA LEU A 22 -4.46 -9.75 -10.28
C LEU A 22 -4.39 -10.17 -11.76
N ALA A 23 -5.54 -10.08 -12.45
CA ALA A 23 -5.57 -10.25 -13.90
C ALA A 23 -4.66 -9.21 -14.57
N PRO A 24 -3.95 -9.54 -15.68
CA PRO A 24 -2.94 -8.66 -16.26
C PRO A 24 -3.41 -7.22 -16.54
N GLN A 25 -4.64 -7.07 -17.04
CA GLN A 25 -5.23 -5.75 -17.31
C GLN A 25 -5.49 -4.94 -16.04
N ILE A 26 -5.85 -5.60 -14.93
CA ILE A 26 -6.03 -4.93 -13.64
C ILE A 26 -4.68 -4.62 -13.01
N ALA A 27 -3.73 -5.56 -13.09
CA ALA A 27 -2.38 -5.36 -12.59
C ALA A 27 -1.70 -4.14 -13.23
N ALA A 28 -1.89 -3.95 -14.55
CA ALA A 28 -1.35 -2.81 -15.30
C ALA A 28 -1.91 -1.44 -14.88
N GLU A 29 -3.13 -1.40 -14.34
CA GLU A 29 -3.80 -0.18 -13.86
C GLU A 29 -3.74 -0.04 -12.33
N SER A 30 -2.98 -0.91 -11.66
CA SER A 30 -2.87 -0.94 -10.20
C SER A 30 -1.42 -0.82 -9.75
N SER A 31 -1.24 -0.45 -8.49
CA SER A 31 0.07 -0.38 -7.86
C SER A 31 0.03 -0.98 -6.45
N LEU A 32 1.18 -1.50 -6.00
CA LEU A 32 1.41 -1.91 -4.63
C LEU A 32 2.55 -1.07 -4.04
N LYS A 33 2.29 -0.42 -2.91
CA LYS A 33 3.30 0.31 -2.13
C LYS A 33 3.32 -0.23 -0.70
N ILE A 34 4.48 -0.75 -0.30
CA ILE A 34 4.77 -1.17 1.07
C ILE A 34 5.62 -0.08 1.72
N TYR A 35 5.18 0.43 2.87
CA TYR A 35 5.94 1.40 3.66
C TYR A 35 6.76 0.65 4.72
N PRO A 36 8.09 0.47 4.56
CA PRO A 36 8.84 -0.54 5.30
C PRO A 36 8.70 -0.46 6.82
N GLU A 37 8.64 0.74 7.38
CA GLU A 37 8.62 0.96 8.83
C GLU A 37 7.22 1.19 9.42
N LEU A 38 6.19 1.38 8.58
CA LEU A 38 4.83 1.67 9.07
C LEU A 38 4.13 0.39 9.54
N ARG A 39 3.23 0.54 10.51
CA ARG A 39 2.37 -0.53 11.01
C ARG A 39 0.99 -0.46 10.33
N HIS A 40 0.00 -1.07 10.96
CA HIS A 40 -1.35 -1.24 10.41
C HIS A 40 -2.04 0.08 10.04
N GLU A 41 -1.94 1.09 10.90
CA GLU A 41 -2.68 2.34 10.77
C GLU A 41 -1.87 3.38 9.98
N ILE A 42 -1.51 3.08 8.73
CA ILE A 42 -0.60 3.89 7.90
C ILE A 42 -1.00 5.38 7.78
N PHE A 43 -2.29 5.71 7.95
CA PHE A 43 -2.79 7.09 7.94
C PHE A 43 -2.62 7.85 9.27
N ASN A 44 -2.26 7.15 10.34
CA ASN A 44 -2.11 7.68 11.71
C ASN A 44 -0.67 7.58 12.25
N GLU A 45 0.27 7.12 11.44
CA GLU A 45 1.71 7.09 11.76
C GLU A 45 2.36 8.48 11.59
N PRO A 46 3.57 8.73 12.13
CA PRO A 46 4.28 9.99 11.95
C PRO A 46 4.43 10.43 10.49
N GLU A 47 4.62 9.48 9.57
CA GLU A 47 4.77 9.67 8.13
C GLU A 47 3.43 9.84 7.39
N ARG A 48 2.30 9.99 8.08
CA ARG A 48 0.95 10.12 7.48
C ARG A 48 0.86 11.12 6.32
N GLU A 49 1.62 12.21 6.36
CA GLU A 49 1.62 13.20 5.29
C GLU A 49 2.13 12.61 3.97
N GLN A 50 3.16 11.76 4.02
CA GLN A 50 3.64 11.03 2.84
C GLN A 50 2.55 10.09 2.31
N VAL A 51 1.86 9.37 3.20
CA VAL A 51 0.78 8.45 2.81
C VAL A 51 -0.37 9.22 2.16
N TRP A 52 -0.73 10.39 2.68
CA TRP A 52 -1.74 11.26 2.06
C TRP A 52 -1.32 11.77 0.70
N GLN A 53 -0.06 12.20 0.55
CA GLN A 53 0.46 12.64 -0.75
C GLN A 53 0.42 11.50 -1.78
N ASP A 54 0.83 10.29 -1.40
CA ASP A 54 0.77 9.13 -2.29
C ASP A 54 -0.66 8.81 -2.76
N VAL A 55 -1.66 9.00 -1.89
CA VAL A 55 -3.08 8.82 -2.24
C VAL A 55 -3.56 9.92 -3.19
N LEU A 56 -3.14 11.17 -2.96
CA LEU A 56 -3.47 12.30 -3.85
C LEU A 56 -2.83 12.12 -5.23
N GLU A 57 -1.55 11.75 -5.27
CA GLU A 57 -0.83 11.45 -6.50
C GLU A 57 -1.48 10.29 -7.28
N TRP A 58 -1.98 9.27 -6.58
CA TRP A 58 -2.73 8.18 -7.21
C TRP A 58 -4.09 8.64 -7.75
N HIS A 59 -4.78 9.55 -7.06
CA HIS A 59 -6.08 10.07 -7.52
C HIS A 59 -5.95 10.90 -8.80
N ASP A 60 -4.84 11.62 -8.96
CA ASP A 60 -4.62 12.51 -10.11
C ASP A 60 -3.98 11.82 -11.33
N ALA A 61 -3.61 10.54 -11.21
CA ALA A 61 -3.01 9.71 -12.27
C ALA A 61 -4.06 9.09 -13.22
#